data_AF-A0A7X8JK20-F1
#
_entry.id   AF-A0A7X8JK20-F1
#
_cell.length_a   1.000
_cell.length_b   1.000
_cell.length_c   1.000
_cell.angle_alpha   90.00
_cell.angle_beta   90.00
_cell.angle_gamma   90.00
#
_symmetry.space_group_name_H-M   'P 1'
#
loop_
_entity.id
_entity.type
_entity.pdbx_description
1 polymer ?
#
loop_
_entity_poly.entity_id
_entity_poly.type
_entity_poly.pdbx_seq_one_letter_code
_entity_poly.pdbx_strand_id
1 'polypeptide(L)'
;TLRVLCPVRKEIVEASLPIAEHYGVKMGLEIHAPMTLKSRWTVEYMDMVVRSGSQFAGLIIDFGIFAKRPARKLLNNALQKGADPRILEAIAAACADEKPTEFLLGIVKGMGGGQAETGVAMSWARNRFSQPEWLRDYASYIIHCHGKFYDMDEQCNETGIDYQSPIAVLKDIGYNGYICSEFEGQRLYIGDEEPDEIEQVRRHHVMMRKLIG
;
A
#
# COMPACT_ATOMS: atom_id res chain seq x y z
N THR A 1 -11.51 9.17 13.28
CA THR A 1 -11.89 8.86 11.89
C THR A 1 -12.44 7.46 11.81
N LEU A 2 -13.44 7.21 10.97
CA LEU A 2 -13.93 5.90 10.60
C LEU A 2 -13.36 5.51 9.23
N ARG A 3 -12.86 4.28 9.11
CA ARG A 3 -12.40 3.73 7.85
C ARG A 3 -13.58 3.19 7.05
N VAL A 4 -13.78 3.73 5.86
CA VAL A 4 -14.72 3.22 4.87
C VAL A 4 -13.96 2.30 3.93
N LEU A 5 -14.37 1.04 3.89
CA LEU A 5 -13.78 0.06 2.97
C LEU A 5 -14.09 0.45 1.52
N CYS A 6 -13.11 0.26 0.65
CA CYS A 6 -13.18 0.53 -0.78
C CYS A 6 -14.52 0.16 -1.47
N PRO A 7 -15.14 -1.03 -1.30
CA PRO A 7 -16.36 -1.40 -2.03
C PRO A 7 -17.64 -0.69 -1.56
N VAL A 8 -17.59 0.12 -0.50
CA VAL A 8 -18.77 0.86 -0.01
C VAL A 8 -19.15 1.93 -1.03
N ARG A 9 -20.35 1.82 -1.58
CA ARG A 9 -20.90 2.78 -2.54
C ARG A 9 -20.90 4.20 -1.99
N LYS A 10 -20.47 5.17 -2.81
CA LYS A 10 -20.37 6.59 -2.42
C LYS A 10 -21.70 7.19 -1.96
N GLU A 11 -22.82 6.71 -2.48
CA GLU A 11 -24.17 7.18 -2.10
C GLU A 11 -24.49 6.85 -0.62
N ILE A 12 -23.94 5.74 -0.09
CA ILE A 12 -24.09 5.37 1.32
C ILE A 12 -23.28 6.34 2.19
N VAL A 13 -22.07 6.69 1.75
CA VAL A 13 -21.22 7.67 2.45
C VAL A 13 -21.88 9.05 2.43
N GLU A 14 -22.38 9.49 1.28
CA GLU A 14 -23.09 10.77 1.11
C GLU A 14 -24.32 10.86 2.02
N ALA A 15 -25.14 9.81 2.07
CA ALA A 15 -26.29 9.73 2.97
C ALA A 15 -25.91 9.74 4.46
N SER A 16 -24.67 9.35 4.80
CA SER A 16 -24.17 9.31 6.18
C SER A 16 -23.53 10.63 6.63
N LEU A 17 -23.29 11.59 5.73
CA LEU A 17 -22.63 12.86 6.05
C LEU A 17 -23.32 13.66 7.17
N PRO A 18 -24.66 13.82 7.21
CA PRO A 18 -25.31 14.59 8.28
C PRO A 18 -25.09 13.97 9.67
N ILE A 19 -25.03 12.64 9.75
CA ILE A 19 -24.77 11.90 10.99
C ILE A 19 -23.29 12.05 11.38
N ALA A 20 -22.38 11.89 10.42
CA ALA A 20 -20.95 12.08 10.63
C ALA A 20 -20.63 13.50 11.16
N GLU A 21 -21.27 14.52 10.60
CA GLU A 21 -21.19 15.92 11.05
C GLU A 21 -21.73 16.09 12.48
N HIS A 22 -22.91 15.54 12.76
CA HIS A 22 -23.53 15.62 14.09
C HIS A 22 -22.63 15.05 15.20
N TYR A 23 -21.97 13.92 14.94
CA TYR A 23 -21.07 13.27 15.91
C TYR A 23 -19.62 13.72 15.82
N GLY A 24 -19.26 14.59 14.88
CA GLY A 24 -17.90 15.06 14.70
C GLY A 24 -16.93 13.97 14.20
N VAL A 25 -17.41 12.96 13.47
CA VAL A 25 -16.60 11.81 13.01
C VAL A 25 -16.30 11.92 11.53
N LYS A 26 -15.01 12.05 11.16
CA LYS A 26 -14.61 11.98 9.75
C LYS A 26 -14.70 10.55 9.23
N MET A 27 -15.22 10.36 8.02
CA MET A 27 -15.25 9.11 7.27
C MET A 27 -14.21 9.17 6.14
N GLY A 28 -13.24 8.25 6.14
CA GLY A 28 -12.21 8.21 5.12
C GLY A 28 -12.32 6.97 4.25
N LEU A 29 -12.38 7.14 2.92
CA LEU A 29 -12.27 6.03 1.98
C LEU A 29 -10.82 5.57 1.90
N GLU A 30 -10.56 4.31 2.26
CA GLU A 30 -9.24 3.72 2.13
C GLU A 30 -8.89 3.41 0.67
N ILE A 31 -7.83 4.04 0.17
CA ILE A 31 -7.29 3.77 -1.15
C ILE A 31 -6.21 2.70 -1.01
N HIS A 32 -6.60 1.45 -1.24
CA HIS A 32 -5.72 0.28 -1.21
C HIS A 32 -5.74 -0.46 -2.56
N ALA A 33 -4.68 -1.21 -2.87
CA ALA A 33 -4.64 -2.04 -4.08
C ALA A 33 -5.79 -3.07 -4.08
N PRO A 34 -6.53 -3.24 -5.20
CA PRO A 34 -6.16 -2.89 -6.56
C PRO A 34 -6.58 -1.48 -7.02
N MET A 35 -7.08 -0.63 -6.11
CA MET A 35 -7.37 0.76 -6.45
C MET A 35 -6.12 1.63 -6.36
N THR A 36 -6.12 2.70 -7.15
CA THR A 36 -5.10 3.75 -7.13
C THR A 36 -5.73 5.10 -6.83
N LEU A 37 -4.89 6.10 -6.56
CA LEU A 37 -5.35 7.48 -6.39
C LEU A 37 -6.13 8.01 -7.61
N LYS A 38 -5.85 7.49 -8.81
CA LYS A 38 -6.49 7.88 -10.08
C LYS A 38 -7.51 6.86 -10.59
N SER A 39 -7.86 5.86 -9.79
CA SER A 39 -8.91 4.92 -10.17
C SER A 39 -10.25 5.65 -10.30
N ARG A 40 -11.12 5.15 -11.20
CA ARG A 40 -12.48 5.69 -11.40
C ARG A 40 -13.23 5.83 -10.08
N TRP A 41 -13.07 4.87 -9.18
CA TRP A 41 -13.72 4.87 -7.87
C TRP A 41 -13.25 6.01 -6.99
N THR A 42 -11.94 6.25 -6.90
CA THR A 42 -11.37 7.38 -6.14
C THR A 42 -11.85 8.71 -6.70
N VAL A 43 -11.82 8.88 -8.03
CA VAL A 43 -12.27 10.12 -8.69
C VAL A 43 -13.76 10.37 -8.41
N GLU A 44 -14.61 9.37 -8.66
CA GLU A 44 -16.05 9.51 -8.43
C GLU A 44 -16.43 9.74 -6.97
N TYR A 45 -15.68 9.15 -6.03
CA TYR A 45 -15.85 9.41 -4.60
C TYR A 45 -15.48 10.86 -4.27
N MET A 46 -14.34 11.33 -4.76
CA MET A 46 -13.88 12.70 -4.51
C MET A 46 -14.80 13.75 -5.16
N ASP A 47 -15.37 13.48 -6.33
CA ASP A 47 -16.39 14.34 -6.93
C ASP A 47 -17.61 14.49 -6.02
N MET A 48 -18.05 13.41 -5.36
CA MET A 48 -19.12 13.45 -4.37
C MET A 48 -18.71 14.27 -3.13
N VAL A 49 -17.50 14.05 -2.59
CA VAL A 49 -17.00 14.80 -1.42
C VAL A 49 -16.92 16.29 -1.72
N VAL A 50 -16.32 16.67 -2.86
CA VAL A 50 -16.21 18.07 -3.30
C VAL A 50 -17.59 18.71 -3.48
N ARG A 51 -18.52 18.02 -4.17
CA ARG A 51 -19.89 18.50 -4.37
C ARG A 51 -20.64 18.71 -3.05
N SER A 52 -20.45 17.80 -2.09
CA SER A 52 -21.13 17.87 -0.79
C SER A 52 -20.68 19.07 0.05
N GLY A 53 -19.47 19.58 -0.17
CA GLY A 53 -18.84 20.61 0.66
C GLY A 53 -18.47 20.13 2.09
N SER A 54 -18.75 18.88 2.44
CA SER A 54 -18.52 18.35 3.78
C SER A 54 -17.03 18.19 4.07
N GLN A 55 -16.63 18.59 5.28
CA GLN A 55 -15.27 18.39 5.81
C GLN A 55 -15.12 17.05 6.55
N PHE A 56 -16.19 16.24 6.58
CA PHE A 56 -16.27 14.96 7.28
C PHE A 56 -16.14 13.75 6.35
N ALA A 57 -15.81 13.96 5.07
CA ALA A 57 -15.43 12.90 4.15
C ALA A 57 -14.10 13.21 3.45
N GLY A 58 -13.35 12.18 3.10
CA GLY A 58 -12.02 12.31 2.51
C GLY A 58 -11.35 10.96 2.28
N LEU A 59 -10.03 10.96 2.16
CA LEU A 59 -9.25 9.78 1.82
C LEU A 59 -8.41 9.29 3.00
N ILE A 60 -8.24 7.97 3.07
CA ILE A 60 -7.19 7.31 3.84
C ILE A 60 -6.20 6.74 2.84
N ILE A 61 -4.95 7.21 2.89
CA ILE A 61 -3.92 6.78 1.95
C ILE A 61 -3.22 5.54 2.52
N ASP A 62 -3.42 4.39 1.90
CA ASP A 62 -2.69 3.16 2.25
C ASP A 62 -1.37 3.10 1.48
N PHE A 63 -0.25 3.02 2.19
CA PHE A 63 1.08 3.03 1.59
C PHE A 63 1.36 1.78 0.73
N GLY A 64 0.55 0.73 0.83
CA GLY A 64 0.61 -0.44 -0.04
C GLY A 64 0.45 -0.10 -1.53
N ILE A 65 -0.18 1.03 -1.89
CA ILE A 65 -0.26 1.50 -3.28
C ILE A 65 1.07 2.07 -3.80
N PHE A 66 2.08 2.20 -2.95
CA PHE A 66 3.45 2.62 -3.30
C PHE A 66 4.42 1.42 -3.33
N ALA A 67 3.90 0.20 -3.31
CA ALA A 67 4.69 -1.02 -3.47
C ALA A 67 5.40 -1.07 -4.83
N LYS A 68 6.73 -1.19 -4.81
CA LYS A 68 7.57 -1.26 -6.02
C LYS A 68 8.04 -2.67 -6.33
N ARG A 69 8.21 -3.51 -5.32
CA ARG A 69 8.66 -4.90 -5.52
C ARG A 69 8.09 -5.84 -4.47
N PRO A 70 8.11 -7.16 -4.71
CA PRO A 70 7.76 -8.13 -3.68
C PRO A 70 8.68 -7.98 -2.46
N ALA A 71 8.12 -8.13 -1.27
CA ALA A 71 8.86 -8.04 -0.01
C ALA A 71 10.02 -9.06 0.04
N ARG A 72 11.14 -8.69 0.67
CA ARG A 72 12.33 -9.54 0.78
C ARG A 72 11.98 -10.92 1.36
N LYS A 73 11.19 -10.98 2.42
CA LYS A 73 10.75 -12.25 3.03
C LYS A 73 10.01 -13.17 2.05
N LEU A 74 9.16 -12.63 1.16
CA LEU A 74 8.49 -13.43 0.14
C LEU A 74 9.50 -14.06 -0.84
N LEU A 75 10.51 -13.30 -1.27
CA LEU A 75 11.57 -13.79 -2.13
C LEU A 75 12.40 -14.87 -1.43
N ASN A 76 12.73 -14.67 -0.15
CA ASN A 76 13.45 -15.66 0.65
C ASN A 76 12.67 -16.98 0.81
N ASN A 77 11.36 -16.91 1.00
CA ASN A 77 10.52 -18.11 1.05
C ASN A 77 10.51 -18.87 -0.28
N ALA A 78 10.58 -18.16 -1.41
CA ALA A 78 10.68 -18.80 -2.72
C ALA A 78 12.07 -19.45 -2.91
N LEU A 79 13.14 -18.81 -2.47
CA LEU A 79 14.50 -19.37 -2.49
C LEU A 79 14.59 -20.67 -1.67
N GLN A 80 13.99 -20.70 -0.47
CA GLN A 80 13.91 -21.91 0.36
C GLN A 80 13.17 -23.07 -0.34
N LYS A 81 12.26 -22.74 -1.28
CA LYS A 81 11.53 -23.71 -2.11
C LYS A 81 12.26 -24.06 -3.42
N GLY A 82 13.51 -23.63 -3.58
CA GLY A 82 14.35 -23.95 -4.74
C GLY A 82 14.19 -23.00 -5.92
N ALA A 83 13.63 -21.80 -5.74
CA ALA A 83 13.57 -20.80 -6.80
C ALA A 83 14.97 -20.33 -7.25
N ASP A 84 15.12 -20.04 -8.53
CA ASP A 84 16.34 -19.43 -9.07
C ASP A 84 16.40 -17.93 -8.71
N PRO A 85 17.45 -17.47 -7.99
CA PRO A 85 17.58 -16.06 -7.60
C PRO A 85 17.59 -15.09 -8.78
N ARG A 86 18.07 -15.52 -9.96
CA ARG A 86 18.11 -14.67 -11.17
C ARG A 86 16.70 -14.40 -11.71
N ILE A 87 15.80 -15.39 -11.60
CA ILE A 87 14.40 -15.23 -12.03
C ILE A 87 13.66 -14.34 -11.03
N LEU A 88 13.90 -14.52 -9.73
CA LEU A 88 13.31 -13.68 -8.69
C LEU A 88 13.71 -12.21 -8.83
N GLU A 89 14.98 -11.93 -9.12
CA GLU A 89 15.44 -10.55 -9.34
C GLU A 89 14.85 -9.97 -10.63
N ALA A 90 14.74 -10.75 -11.71
CA ALA A 90 14.07 -10.32 -12.94
C ALA A 90 12.58 -10.00 -12.69
N ILE A 91 11.87 -10.81 -11.89
CA ILE A 91 10.49 -10.52 -11.47
C ILE A 91 10.43 -9.22 -10.67
N ALA A 92 11.30 -9.06 -9.67
CA ALA A 92 11.30 -7.87 -8.82
C ALA A 92 11.60 -6.58 -9.60
N ALA A 93 12.55 -6.62 -10.54
CA ALA A 93 12.82 -5.51 -11.45
C ALA A 93 11.60 -5.20 -12.34
N ALA A 94 10.95 -6.21 -12.90
CA ALA A 94 9.76 -6.03 -13.71
C ALA A 94 8.55 -5.50 -12.90
N CYS A 95 8.44 -5.85 -11.63
CA CYS A 95 7.46 -5.23 -10.72
C CYS A 95 7.73 -3.72 -10.53
N ALA A 96 8.99 -3.34 -10.37
CA ALA A 96 9.40 -1.94 -10.20
C ALA A 96 9.17 -1.11 -11.47
N ASP A 97 9.27 -1.74 -12.63
CA ASP A 97 8.93 -1.17 -13.95
C ASP A 97 7.42 -1.25 -14.27
N GLU A 98 6.58 -1.57 -13.28
CA GLU A 98 5.12 -1.63 -13.38
C GLU A 98 4.62 -2.59 -14.48
N LYS A 99 5.37 -3.66 -14.76
CA LYS A 99 4.99 -4.64 -15.78
C LYS A 99 3.77 -5.46 -15.34
N PRO A 100 2.88 -5.82 -16.28
CA PRO A 100 1.69 -6.60 -15.95
C PRO A 100 2.06 -8.05 -15.60
N THR A 101 1.17 -8.75 -14.89
CA THR A 101 1.42 -10.10 -14.38
C THR A 101 1.71 -11.11 -15.48
N GLU A 102 1.12 -10.95 -16.66
CA GLU A 102 1.38 -11.77 -17.84
C GLU A 102 2.85 -11.68 -18.27
N PHE A 103 3.46 -10.49 -18.14
CA PHE A 103 4.89 -10.29 -18.40
C PHE A 103 5.74 -11.01 -17.36
N LEU A 104 5.38 -10.91 -16.08
CA LEU A 104 6.09 -11.61 -14.99
C LEU A 104 6.05 -13.13 -15.19
N LEU A 105 4.89 -13.69 -15.57
CA LEU A 105 4.76 -15.11 -15.91
C LEU A 105 5.57 -15.48 -17.16
N GLY A 106 5.69 -14.55 -18.11
CA GLY A 106 6.58 -14.67 -19.27
C GLY A 106 8.05 -14.81 -18.88
N ILE A 107 8.53 -14.05 -17.89
CA ILE A 107 9.88 -14.19 -17.32
C ILE A 107 10.07 -15.60 -16.77
N VAL A 108 9.15 -16.06 -15.91
CA VAL A 108 9.23 -17.39 -15.29
C VAL A 108 9.32 -18.47 -16.37
N LYS A 109 8.41 -18.44 -17.35
CA LYS A 109 8.40 -19.43 -18.44
C LYS A 109 9.66 -19.35 -19.31
N GLY A 110 10.08 -18.15 -19.69
CA GLY A 110 11.21 -17.92 -20.59
C GLY A 110 12.55 -18.32 -20.00
N MET A 111 12.70 -18.21 -18.67
CA MET A 111 13.92 -18.56 -17.95
C MET A 111 13.90 -19.98 -17.37
N GLY A 112 12.82 -20.75 -17.58
CA GLY A 112 12.69 -22.12 -17.09
C GLY A 112 12.37 -22.23 -15.59
N GLY A 113 11.76 -21.20 -15.00
CA GLY A 113 11.34 -21.18 -13.60
C GLY A 113 10.13 -22.08 -13.30
N GLY A 114 9.95 -22.41 -12.03
CA GLY A 114 8.95 -23.36 -11.55
C GLY A 114 7.81 -22.75 -10.76
N GLN A 115 7.22 -23.56 -9.86
CA GLN A 115 6.07 -23.17 -9.04
C GLN A 115 6.42 -22.06 -8.03
N ALA A 116 7.65 -22.05 -7.50
CA ALA A 116 8.08 -21.07 -6.52
C ALA A 116 8.10 -19.65 -7.12
N GLU A 117 8.70 -19.48 -8.29
CA GLU A 117 8.76 -18.22 -9.03
C GLU A 117 7.39 -17.81 -9.57
N THR A 118 6.60 -18.78 -10.06
CA THR A 118 5.20 -18.53 -10.45
C THR A 118 4.38 -17.98 -9.29
N GLY A 119 4.58 -18.51 -8.08
CA GLY A 119 3.92 -18.01 -6.87
C GLY A 119 4.29 -16.55 -6.57
N VAL A 120 5.57 -16.18 -6.71
CA VAL A 120 6.00 -14.78 -6.56
C VAL A 120 5.37 -13.88 -7.63
N ALA A 121 5.42 -14.28 -8.90
CA ALA A 121 4.80 -13.50 -9.99
C ALA A 121 3.30 -13.28 -9.77
N MET A 122 2.58 -14.33 -9.35
CA MET A 122 1.14 -14.26 -9.08
C MET A 122 0.79 -13.44 -7.83
N SER A 123 1.68 -13.36 -6.84
CA SER A 123 1.46 -12.50 -5.67
C SER A 123 1.29 -11.02 -6.04
N TRP A 124 1.84 -10.61 -7.20
CA TRP A 124 1.77 -9.25 -7.70
C TRP A 124 0.47 -8.94 -8.49
N ALA A 125 -0.40 -9.93 -8.74
CA ALA A 125 -1.53 -9.79 -9.67
C ALA A 125 -2.49 -8.65 -9.37
N ARG A 126 -2.71 -8.37 -8.07
CA ARG A 126 -3.61 -7.32 -7.58
C ARG A 126 -2.90 -6.02 -7.27
N ASN A 127 -1.57 -5.98 -7.36
CA ASN A 127 -0.81 -4.78 -7.07
C ASN A 127 -1.05 -3.73 -8.16
N ARG A 128 -1.26 -2.48 -7.74
CA ARG A 128 -1.34 -1.33 -8.63
C ARG A 128 -0.58 -0.17 -7.97
N PHE A 129 0.41 0.34 -8.68
CA PHE A 129 1.22 1.45 -8.21
C PHE A 129 0.47 2.78 -8.39
N SER A 130 0.58 3.68 -7.41
CA SER A 130 0.19 5.07 -7.53
C SER A 130 1.43 5.94 -7.51
N GLN A 131 1.53 6.90 -8.42
CA GLN A 131 2.60 7.89 -8.38
C GLN A 131 2.45 8.74 -7.10
N PRO A 132 3.48 8.85 -6.24
CA PRO A 132 3.41 9.65 -5.01
C PRO A 132 2.96 11.10 -5.25
N GLU A 133 3.32 11.70 -6.39
CA GLU A 133 2.93 13.07 -6.73
C GLU A 133 1.42 13.28 -6.88
N TRP A 134 0.65 12.23 -7.14
CA TRP A 134 -0.81 12.32 -7.19
C TRP A 134 -1.43 12.64 -5.83
N LEU A 135 -0.69 12.52 -4.72
CA LEU A 135 -1.15 12.96 -3.40
C LEU A 135 -1.45 14.47 -3.37
N ARG A 136 -0.75 15.28 -4.18
CA ARG A 136 -0.94 16.73 -4.24
C ARG A 136 -2.36 17.11 -4.64
N ASP A 137 -2.99 16.32 -5.50
CA ASP A 137 -4.35 16.56 -5.97
C ASP A 137 -5.40 16.39 -4.85
N TYR A 138 -5.02 15.72 -3.75
CA TYR A 138 -5.90 15.39 -2.64
C TYR A 138 -5.45 16.01 -1.31
N ALA A 139 -4.53 16.97 -1.32
CA ALA A 139 -3.87 17.50 -0.12
C ALA A 139 -4.85 17.88 1.01
N SER A 140 -5.93 18.60 0.68
CA SER A 140 -6.95 19.04 1.65
C SER A 140 -7.91 17.94 2.09
N TYR A 141 -7.87 16.77 1.45
CA TYR A 141 -8.81 15.66 1.65
C TYR A 141 -8.18 14.43 2.29
N ILE A 142 -6.85 14.40 2.46
CA ILE A 142 -6.17 13.32 3.17
C ILE A 142 -6.49 13.45 4.66
N ILE A 143 -7.26 12.50 5.20
CA ILE A 143 -7.63 12.47 6.61
C ILE A 143 -6.48 11.88 7.44
N HIS A 144 -6.08 10.66 7.09
CA HIS A 144 -4.93 9.98 7.67
C HIS A 144 -4.30 9.01 6.68
N CYS A 145 -3.10 8.52 6.98
CA CYS A 145 -2.46 7.49 6.18
C CYS A 145 -2.37 6.18 6.96
N HIS A 146 -2.47 5.06 6.26
CA HIS A 146 -2.03 3.78 6.76
C HIS A 146 -0.63 3.52 6.25
N GLY A 147 0.34 3.51 7.16
CA GLY A 147 1.69 3.06 6.87
C GLY A 147 1.69 1.54 6.81
N LYS A 148 1.19 0.96 5.72
CA LYS A 148 1.25 -0.49 5.47
C LYS A 148 2.69 -0.94 5.24
N PHE A 149 3.07 -2.07 5.84
CA PHE A 149 4.37 -2.72 5.59
C PHE A 149 4.25 -4.23 5.71
N TYR A 150 5.15 -4.93 5.02
CA TYR A 150 5.17 -6.40 4.97
C TYR A 150 6.42 -7.01 5.58
N ASP A 151 7.58 -6.39 5.40
CA ASP A 151 8.85 -6.92 5.91
C ASP A 151 9.82 -5.78 6.18
N MET A 152 10.10 -5.56 7.46
CA MET A 152 11.10 -4.62 7.96
C MET A 152 12.44 -5.33 8.16
N ASP A 153 13.47 -4.87 7.46
CA ASP A 153 14.84 -5.41 7.59
C ASP A 153 15.51 -5.00 8.92
N GLU A 154 16.68 -5.56 9.17
CA GLU A 154 17.46 -5.33 10.39
C GLU A 154 18.01 -3.89 10.49
N GLN A 155 18.04 -3.16 9.38
CA GLN A 155 18.41 -1.74 9.30
C GLN A 155 17.21 -0.80 9.47
N CYS A 156 16.03 -1.37 9.73
CA CYS A 156 14.75 -0.69 9.86
C CYS A 156 14.32 -0.01 8.56
N ASN A 157 14.41 -0.71 7.43
CA ASN A 157 13.83 -0.31 6.16
C ASN A 157 12.69 -1.26 5.76
N GLU A 158 11.64 -0.72 5.16
CA GLU A 158 10.63 -1.51 4.46
C GLU A 158 11.22 -2.01 3.13
N THR A 159 11.06 -3.30 2.85
CA THR A 159 11.80 -3.97 1.76
C THR A 159 11.12 -3.96 0.38
N GLY A 160 9.83 -3.63 0.29
CA GLY A 160 9.01 -3.70 -0.93
C GLY A 160 8.24 -2.43 -1.29
N ILE A 161 8.01 -1.53 -0.34
CA ILE A 161 7.19 -0.31 -0.44
C ILE A 161 8.07 0.92 -0.36
N ASP A 162 7.87 1.83 -1.30
CA ASP A 162 8.50 3.14 -1.26
C ASP A 162 7.83 4.03 -0.20
N TYR A 163 8.52 4.23 0.92
CA TYR A 163 8.12 5.18 1.95
C TYR A 163 8.70 6.58 1.75
N GLN A 164 9.86 6.69 1.13
CA GLN A 164 10.61 7.94 1.03
C GLN A 164 9.87 8.96 0.15
N SER A 165 9.45 8.53 -1.03
CA SER A 165 8.78 9.41 -2.00
C SER A 165 7.43 9.94 -1.49
N PRO A 166 6.48 9.11 -1.02
CA PRO A 166 5.21 9.63 -0.50
C PRO A 166 5.39 10.48 0.76
N ILE A 167 6.32 10.17 1.66
CA ILE A 167 6.58 11.03 2.83
C ILE A 167 7.12 12.40 2.40
N ALA A 168 8.00 12.46 1.41
CA ALA A 168 8.48 13.73 0.87
C ALA A 168 7.32 14.58 0.33
N VAL A 169 6.41 13.99 -0.47
CA VAL A 169 5.24 14.70 -0.99
C VAL A 169 4.31 15.14 0.14
N LEU A 170 4.04 14.29 1.14
CA LEU A 170 3.22 14.64 2.31
C LEU A 170 3.80 15.84 3.07
N LYS A 171 5.12 15.91 3.24
CA LYS A 171 5.80 17.06 3.85
C LYS A 171 5.63 18.33 3.01
N ASP A 172 5.84 18.23 1.70
CA ASP A 172 5.72 19.36 0.78
C ASP A 172 4.31 19.96 0.73
N ILE A 173 3.27 19.11 0.81
CA ILE A 173 1.87 19.58 0.83
C ILE A 173 1.42 20.06 2.22
N GLY A 174 2.32 20.06 3.21
CA GLY A 174 2.03 20.50 4.58
C GLY A 174 1.13 19.55 5.36
N TYR A 175 1.11 18.27 5.02
CA TYR A 175 0.33 17.28 5.75
C TYR A 175 0.85 17.13 7.19
N ASN A 176 -0.02 17.37 8.17
CA ASN A 176 0.30 17.33 9.61
C ASN A 176 -0.62 16.38 10.40
N GLY A 177 -1.12 15.33 9.74
CA GLY A 177 -1.95 14.31 10.38
C GLY A 177 -1.16 13.09 10.84
N TYR A 178 -1.84 11.94 10.91
CA TYR A 178 -1.28 10.69 11.43
C TYR A 178 -0.97 9.68 10.32
N ILE A 179 0.13 8.95 10.52
CA ILE A 179 0.44 7.73 9.76
C ILE A 179 0.35 6.56 10.73
N CYS A 180 -0.66 5.72 10.56
CA CYS A 180 -0.94 4.58 11.43
C CYS A 180 -0.17 3.35 10.92
N SER A 181 0.69 2.77 11.75
CA SER A 181 1.41 1.53 11.43
C SER A 181 0.42 0.39 11.18
N GLU A 182 0.54 -0.27 10.02
CA GLU A 182 -0.31 -1.40 9.64
C GLU A 182 0.56 -2.56 9.13
N PHE A 183 0.94 -3.47 10.03
CA PHE A 183 1.68 -4.67 9.65
C PHE A 183 0.73 -5.66 8.93
N GLU A 184 1.07 -6.02 7.69
CA GLU A 184 0.35 -7.03 6.90
C GLU A 184 1.26 -8.16 6.39
N GLY A 185 2.45 -8.27 6.98
CA GLY A 185 3.46 -9.28 6.66
C GLY A 185 3.23 -10.66 7.25
N GLN A 186 2.28 -10.83 8.16
CA GLN A 186 2.02 -12.10 8.86
C GLN A 186 1.78 -13.27 7.89
N ARG A 187 1.19 -13.00 6.72
CA ARG A 187 0.93 -14.01 5.67
C ARG A 187 2.21 -14.50 4.97
N LEU A 188 3.35 -13.84 5.19
CA LEU A 188 4.65 -14.23 4.66
C LEU A 188 5.39 -15.21 5.57
N TYR A 189 4.88 -15.50 6.77
CA TYR A 189 5.45 -16.49 7.68
C TYR A 189 4.79 -17.84 7.37
N ILE A 190 5.58 -18.91 7.25
CA ILE A 190 5.12 -20.21 6.73
C ILE A 190 5.37 -21.34 7.73
N GLY A 191 4.49 -22.35 7.74
CA GLY A 191 4.60 -23.49 8.67
C GLY A 191 4.40 -23.03 10.11
N ASP A 192 5.34 -23.39 10.98
CA ASP A 192 5.34 -23.02 12.41
C ASP A 192 6.11 -21.71 12.69
N GLU A 193 6.51 -20.97 11.65
CA GLU A 193 7.16 -19.67 11.82
C GLU A 193 6.14 -18.61 12.27
N GLU A 194 6.42 -17.94 13.38
CA GLU A 194 5.59 -16.85 13.89
C GLU A 194 6.28 -15.50 13.67
N PRO A 195 5.55 -14.46 13.20
CA PRO A 195 6.09 -13.12 13.12
C PRO A 195 6.32 -12.51 14.50
N ASP A 196 7.49 -11.89 14.70
CA ASP A 196 7.65 -10.90 15.78
C ASP A 196 7.02 -9.57 15.35
N GLU A 197 5.69 -9.49 15.43
CA GLU A 197 4.92 -8.32 15.00
C GLU A 197 5.30 -7.05 15.76
N ILE A 198 5.67 -7.20 17.04
CA ILE A 198 6.11 -6.10 17.90
C ILE A 198 7.42 -5.52 17.36
N GLU A 199 8.39 -6.37 17.03
CA GLU A 199 9.65 -5.93 16.44
C GLU A 199 9.45 -5.32 15.05
N GLN A 200 8.55 -5.88 14.23
CA GLN A 200 8.21 -5.30 12.93
C GLN A 200 7.64 -3.88 13.08
N VAL A 201 6.69 -3.66 14.00
CA VAL A 201 6.14 -2.33 14.31
C VAL A 201 7.21 -1.39 14.90
N ARG A 202 8.09 -1.89 15.78
CA ARG A 202 9.18 -1.10 16.35
C ARG A 202 10.14 -0.60 15.26
N ARG A 203 10.55 -1.48 14.34
CA ARG A 203 11.40 -1.13 13.19
C ARG A 203 10.72 -0.12 12.28
N HIS A 204 9.42 -0.29 12.01
CA HIS A 204 8.64 0.68 11.25
C HIS A 204 8.66 2.07 11.89
N HIS A 205 8.44 2.17 13.20
CA HIS A 205 8.55 3.46 13.90
C HIS A 205 9.94 4.09 13.83
N VAL A 206 11.02 3.29 13.84
CA VAL A 206 12.39 3.78 13.62
C VAL A 206 12.56 4.33 12.21
N MET A 207 12.05 3.64 11.19
CA MET A 207 12.05 4.13 9.80
C MET A 207 11.29 5.46 9.68
N MET A 208 10.07 5.52 10.23
CA MET A 208 9.22 6.71 10.18
C MET A 208 9.91 7.92 10.81
N ARG A 209 10.59 7.76 11.97
CA ARG A 209 11.35 8.83 12.60
C ARG A 209 12.50 9.34 11.71
N LYS A 210 13.18 8.46 10.97
CA LYS A 210 14.25 8.87 10.05
C LYS A 210 13.70 9.68 8.86
N LEU A 211 12.54 9.31 8.34
CA LEU A 211 11.96 9.90 7.13
C LEU A 211 11.16 11.19 7.41
N ILE A 212 10.43 11.24 8.52
CA ILE A 212 9.63 12.41 8.91
C ILE A 212 10.54 13.51 9.46
N GLY A 213 11.45 13.16 10.38
CA GLY A 213 12.18 14.09 11.24
C GLY A 213 11.57 14.16 12.63
#